data_AF-A0A292SLI2-F1
#
_entry.id   AF-A0A292SLI2-F1
#
_cell.length_a   1.000
_cell.length_b   1.000
_cell.length_c   1.000
_cell.angle_alpha   90.00
_cell.angle_beta   90.00
_cell.angle_gamma   90.00
#
_symmetry.space_group_name_H-M   'P 1'
#
loop_
_entity.id
_entity.type
_entity.pdbx_description
1 polymer ?
#
loop_
_entity_poly.entity_id
_entity_poly.type
_entity_poly.pdbx_seq_one_letter_code
_entity_poly.pdbx_strand_id
1 'polypeptide(L)'
;MGDSVSFSSQKAEVDLDVNSSSQKGETKEERISIAEGKVSKSTTSATNADNNVSSAESAESQAKSAYLEADDKANAAEDTFNQAEVKTTQAKEKSQAADKKEQAAQTKEQEAQTAEETAAKQVTTCESQLQKAQAQVQTAQASVNSAESAVEQAQAAVNSAATPAAKAAATAALAAAKAKLAAAKAELAKAQAQERAAQTALDNAKQQHEQAKTELNTAKEEHTQASKDAQTAKKEYEQAKSESDKAKETFTSLRQTADAKKADWQTASEEIRAAKETKEAAKQQLDEAQKELDAAKAGEKEPSKLEKISKTAGLAQQGIGAISGLAQTFGNLKGSSDASSSGSTPMPAALSASLNATLASTRNYINQGDKAGWDNLFMAGNTTKSPQVANNTTATNNIQTAANSTANSSAQSNNIFKLKLA
;
A
#
# COMPACT_ATOMS: atom_id res chain seq x y z
N MET A 1 -79.62 -17.72 -24.24
CA MET A 1 -79.56 -19.08 -23.69
C MET A 1 -78.89 -18.96 -22.33
N GLY A 2 -79.53 -19.10 -21.18
CA GLY A 2 -80.92 -19.38 -20.81
C GLY A 2 -81.02 -19.19 -19.28
N ASP A 3 -82.22 -18.84 -18.83
CA ASP A 3 -82.95 -19.24 -17.60
C ASP A 3 -82.17 -19.39 -16.27
N SER A 4 -82.67 -19.01 -15.09
CA SER A 4 -84.06 -18.86 -14.64
C SER A 4 -84.07 -18.23 -13.23
N VAL A 5 -84.98 -17.28 -13.01
CA VAL A 5 -86.00 -17.24 -11.93
C VAL A 5 -85.54 -17.37 -10.46
N SER A 6 -85.80 -16.35 -9.62
CA SER A 6 -87.00 -16.36 -8.76
C SER A 6 -87.24 -15.05 -7.99
N PHE A 7 -88.53 -14.76 -7.87
CA PHE A 7 -89.20 -13.59 -7.30
C PHE A 7 -89.30 -13.66 -5.77
N SER A 8 -89.23 -12.51 -5.09
CA SER A 8 -90.22 -12.17 -4.04
C SER A 8 -90.23 -10.67 -3.77
N SER A 9 -91.38 -10.08 -4.11
CA SER A 9 -91.75 -8.69 -3.90
C SER A 9 -91.95 -8.36 -2.42
N GLN A 10 -91.37 -7.24 -1.97
CA GLN A 10 -92.00 -6.38 -0.97
C GLN A 10 -91.97 -4.93 -1.47
N LYS A 11 -93.18 -4.43 -1.72
CA LYS A 11 -93.50 -3.05 -2.05
C LYS A 11 -93.32 -2.23 -0.77
N ALA A 12 -92.32 -1.36 -0.73
CA ALA A 12 -92.25 -0.26 0.22
C ALA A 12 -92.11 1.02 -0.59
N GLU A 13 -93.18 1.81 -0.59
CA GLU A 13 -93.19 3.21 -0.96
C GLU A 13 -92.11 3.91 -0.11
N VAL A 14 -91.06 4.39 -0.76
CA VAL A 14 -90.11 5.31 -0.12
C VAL A 14 -90.56 6.70 -0.50
N ASP A 15 -91.22 7.33 0.46
CA ASP A 15 -91.53 8.75 0.46
C ASP A 15 -90.29 9.56 0.08
N LEU A 16 -90.50 10.49 -0.84
CA LEU A 16 -89.67 11.66 -1.06
C LEU A 16 -89.71 12.51 0.22
N ASP A 17 -88.83 12.19 1.19
CA ASP A 17 -88.50 13.13 2.23
C ASP A 17 -87.16 13.79 1.90
N VAL A 18 -87.29 15.04 1.48
CA VAL A 18 -86.23 16.02 1.32
C VAL A 18 -85.55 16.14 2.68
N ASN A 19 -84.45 15.40 2.89
CA ASN A 19 -83.58 15.66 4.04
C ASN A 19 -82.82 16.97 3.80
N SER A 20 -83.56 18.04 4.08
CA SER A 20 -83.06 19.36 4.34
C SER A 20 -81.85 19.29 5.26
N SER A 21 -80.74 19.82 4.75
CA SER A 21 -79.72 20.55 5.50
C SER A 21 -80.16 20.96 6.92
N SER A 22 -79.79 20.14 7.90
CA SER A 22 -79.69 20.58 9.30
C SER A 22 -78.21 20.66 9.64
N GLN A 23 -77.64 21.86 9.40
CA GLN A 23 -76.48 22.34 10.15
C GLN A 23 -76.89 22.36 11.63
N LYS A 24 -76.76 21.22 12.30
CA LYS A 24 -76.85 21.14 13.76
C LYS A 24 -75.56 21.80 14.26
N GLY A 25 -75.66 23.08 14.65
CA GLY A 25 -74.52 23.83 15.15
C GLY A 25 -73.90 23.09 16.34
N GLU A 26 -72.60 22.77 16.24
CA GLU A 26 -71.83 22.17 17.33
C GLU A 26 -72.07 22.96 18.62
N THR A 27 -72.47 22.25 19.68
CA THR A 27 -72.66 22.86 21.00
C THR A 27 -71.33 23.35 21.56
N LYS A 28 -71.35 24.38 22.43
CA LYS A 28 -70.13 24.91 23.05
C LYS A 28 -69.31 23.80 23.76
N GLU A 29 -70.00 22.86 24.40
CA GLU A 29 -69.39 21.72 25.09
C GLU A 29 -68.72 20.74 24.12
N GLU A 30 -69.32 20.49 22.95
CA GLU A 30 -68.76 19.65 21.90
C GLU A 30 -67.50 20.28 21.27
N ARG A 31 -67.49 21.60 21.05
CA ARG A 31 -66.31 22.35 20.56
C ARG A 31 -65.14 22.31 21.56
N ILE A 32 -65.44 22.47 22.85
CA ILE A 32 -64.43 22.38 23.90
C ILE A 32 -63.86 20.96 23.96
N SER A 33 -64.70 19.93 23.95
CA SER A 33 -64.27 18.52 23.95
C SER A 33 -63.38 18.16 22.75
N ILE A 34 -63.72 18.63 21.55
CA ILE A 34 -62.89 18.46 20.34
C ILE A 34 -61.54 19.16 20.50
N ALA A 35 -61.51 20.39 21.02
CA ALA A 35 -60.29 21.15 21.22
C ALA A 35 -59.39 20.54 22.31
N GLU A 36 -59.96 20.02 23.41
CA GLU A 36 -59.23 19.26 24.43
C GLU A 36 -58.62 17.98 23.85
N GLY A 37 -59.35 17.28 22.99
CA GLY A 37 -58.85 16.13 22.25
C GLY A 37 -57.69 16.47 21.31
N LYS A 38 -57.71 17.64 20.65
CA LYS A 38 -56.60 18.15 19.82
C LYS A 38 -55.37 18.48 20.66
N VAL A 39 -55.55 19.19 21.78
CA VAL A 39 -54.45 19.51 22.72
C VAL A 39 -53.81 18.24 23.25
N SER A 40 -54.60 17.25 23.67
CA SER A 40 -54.07 15.97 24.18
C SER A 40 -53.25 15.20 23.13
N LYS A 41 -53.74 15.11 21.88
CA LYS A 41 -53.00 14.52 20.76
C LYS A 41 -51.72 15.28 20.45
N SER A 42 -51.77 16.61 20.45
CA SER A 42 -50.61 17.44 20.17
C SER A 42 -49.56 17.39 21.29
N THR A 43 -50.00 17.28 22.55
CA THR A 43 -49.13 17.10 23.72
C THR A 43 -48.37 15.77 23.62
N THR A 44 -49.08 14.70 23.23
CA THR A 44 -48.46 13.40 22.97
C THR A 44 -47.46 13.48 21.82
N SER A 45 -47.80 14.19 20.74
CA SER A 45 -46.91 14.40 19.59
C SER A 45 -45.64 15.17 19.96
N ALA A 46 -45.76 16.25 20.73
CA ALA A 46 -44.63 17.05 21.21
C ALA A 46 -43.71 16.23 22.13
N THR A 47 -44.29 15.47 23.06
CA THR A 47 -43.55 14.56 23.95
C THR A 47 -42.79 13.48 23.17
N ASN A 48 -43.42 12.89 22.16
CA ASN A 48 -42.76 11.91 21.29
C ASN A 48 -41.61 12.53 20.48
N ALA A 49 -41.79 13.76 20.00
CA ALA A 49 -40.73 14.47 19.27
C ALA A 49 -39.54 14.82 20.18
N ASP A 50 -39.78 15.18 21.45
CA ASP A 50 -38.74 15.39 22.46
C ASP A 50 -37.94 14.10 22.74
N ASN A 51 -38.63 12.98 22.90
CA ASN A 51 -38.01 11.67 23.09
C ASN A 51 -37.18 11.25 21.86
N ASN A 52 -37.66 11.56 20.65
CA ASN A 52 -36.93 11.28 19.41
C ASN A 52 -35.66 12.12 19.29
N VAL A 53 -35.70 13.41 19.64
CA VAL A 53 -34.49 14.26 19.67
C VAL A 53 -33.48 13.71 20.66
N SER A 54 -33.91 13.36 21.87
CA SER A 54 -33.02 12.81 22.90
C SER A 54 -32.35 11.50 22.45
N SER A 55 -33.13 10.64 21.78
CA SER A 55 -32.63 9.38 21.23
C SER A 55 -31.63 9.61 20.08
N ALA A 56 -31.91 10.57 19.20
CA ALA A 56 -31.03 10.95 18.11
C ALA A 56 -29.72 11.56 18.63
N GLU A 57 -29.77 12.45 19.64
CA GLU A 57 -28.60 13.04 20.30
C GLU A 57 -27.68 11.97 20.93
N SER A 58 -28.26 10.94 21.54
CA SER A 58 -27.50 9.79 22.01
C SER A 58 -26.85 9.01 20.85
N ALA A 59 -27.55 8.82 19.73
CA ALA A 59 -27.04 8.07 18.59
C ALA A 59 -25.87 8.79 17.89
N GLU A 60 -25.96 10.11 17.67
CA GLU A 60 -24.84 10.89 17.10
C GLU A 60 -23.64 10.91 18.04
N SER A 61 -23.85 11.05 19.35
CA SER A 61 -22.76 11.02 20.33
C SER A 61 -22.00 9.70 20.29
N GLN A 62 -22.73 8.57 20.17
CA GLN A 62 -22.13 7.24 20.02
C GLN A 62 -21.41 7.09 18.68
N ALA A 63 -22.03 7.53 17.58
CA ALA A 63 -21.45 7.47 16.24
C ALA A 63 -20.17 8.31 16.13
N LYS A 64 -20.17 9.51 16.72
CA LYS A 64 -18.99 10.39 16.80
C LYS A 64 -17.86 9.74 17.59
N SER A 65 -18.17 9.15 18.73
CA SER A 65 -17.17 8.46 19.55
C SER A 65 -16.56 7.27 18.80
N ALA A 66 -17.39 6.47 18.11
CA ALA A 66 -16.93 5.36 17.29
C ALA A 66 -16.08 5.81 16.09
N TYR A 67 -16.43 6.94 15.46
CA TYR A 67 -15.60 7.55 14.42
C TYR A 67 -14.23 7.94 14.95
N LEU A 68 -14.17 8.69 16.06
CA LEU A 68 -12.90 9.14 16.63
C LEU A 68 -12.00 7.96 17.03
N GLU A 69 -12.56 6.92 17.65
CA GLU A 69 -11.81 5.71 18.00
C GLU A 69 -11.25 4.99 16.75
N ALA A 70 -12.02 4.92 15.68
CA ALA A 70 -11.58 4.32 14.43
C ALA A 70 -10.51 5.15 13.72
N ASP A 71 -10.64 6.48 13.74
CA ASP A 71 -9.68 7.43 13.19
C ASP A 71 -8.33 7.33 13.93
N ASP A 72 -8.36 7.33 15.27
CA ASP A 72 -7.18 7.16 16.11
C ASP A 72 -6.45 5.83 15.82
N LYS A 73 -7.20 4.72 15.66
CA LYS A 73 -6.63 3.42 15.28
C LYS A 73 -6.00 3.44 13.89
N ALA A 74 -6.64 4.12 12.93
CA ALA A 74 -6.09 4.28 11.59
C ALA A 74 -4.79 5.09 11.60
N ASN A 75 -4.74 6.18 12.37
CA ASN A 75 -3.55 7.01 12.49
C ASN A 75 -2.39 6.25 13.18
N ALA A 76 -2.67 5.48 14.24
CA ALA A 76 -1.66 4.62 14.86
C ALA A 76 -1.12 3.53 13.91
N ALA A 77 -1.98 2.99 13.04
CA ALA A 77 -1.56 2.05 12.01
C ALA A 77 -0.73 2.72 10.90
N GLU A 78 -1.03 3.98 10.56
CA GLU A 78 -0.23 4.79 9.63
C GLU A 78 1.19 4.99 10.17
N ASP A 79 1.33 5.38 11.44
CA ASP A 79 2.63 5.52 12.10
C ASP A 79 3.42 4.21 12.09
N THR A 80 2.73 3.08 12.29
CA THR A 80 3.34 1.74 12.23
C THR A 80 3.82 1.41 10.82
N PHE A 81 3.02 1.71 9.79
CA PHE A 81 3.39 1.54 8.40
C PHE A 81 4.60 2.40 8.03
N ASN A 82 4.60 3.68 8.39
CA ASN A 82 5.71 4.59 8.14
C ASN A 82 7.01 4.11 8.80
N GLN A 83 6.93 3.61 10.04
CA GLN A 83 8.09 3.00 10.72
C GLN A 83 8.58 1.73 10.01
N ALA A 84 7.68 0.89 9.50
CA ALA A 84 8.05 -0.31 8.75
C ALA A 84 8.70 0.03 7.39
N GLU A 85 8.26 1.11 6.74
CA GLU A 85 8.86 1.61 5.48
C GLU A 85 10.29 2.12 5.71
N VAL A 86 10.53 2.84 6.82
CA VAL A 86 11.88 3.27 7.22
C VAL A 86 12.78 2.06 7.45
N LYS A 87 12.32 1.04 8.19
CA LYS A 87 13.08 -0.21 8.41
C LYS A 87 13.37 -0.94 7.09
N THR A 88 12.41 -0.99 6.18
CA THR A 88 12.58 -1.59 4.86
C THR A 88 13.65 -0.88 4.05
N THR A 89 13.68 0.46 4.11
CA THR A 89 14.70 1.27 3.45
C THR A 89 16.09 1.01 4.04
N GLN A 90 16.22 1.00 5.36
CA GLN A 90 17.48 0.69 6.03
C GLN A 90 17.99 -0.73 5.71
N ALA A 91 17.09 -1.72 5.72
CA ALA A 91 17.45 -3.10 5.38
C ALA A 91 17.87 -3.24 3.91
N LYS A 92 17.21 -2.51 3.00
CA LYS A 92 17.60 -2.44 1.58
C LYS A 92 19.00 -1.87 1.40
N GLU A 93 19.31 -0.76 2.07
CA GLU A 93 20.64 -0.13 2.02
C GLU A 93 21.71 -1.06 2.58
N LYS A 94 21.42 -1.74 3.69
CA LYS A 94 22.32 -2.75 4.28
C LYS A 94 22.57 -3.92 3.32
N SER A 95 21.53 -4.43 2.65
CA SER A 95 21.67 -5.47 1.61
C SER A 95 22.55 -5.00 0.46
N GLN A 96 22.32 -3.79 -0.06
CA GLN A 96 23.13 -3.25 -1.16
C GLN A 96 24.59 -3.01 -0.75
N ALA A 97 24.84 -2.59 0.48
CA ALA A 97 26.19 -2.43 1.01
C ALA A 97 26.90 -3.78 1.17
N ALA A 98 26.17 -4.83 1.57
CA ALA A 98 26.71 -6.18 1.68
C ALA A 98 27.02 -6.77 0.29
N ASP A 99 26.15 -6.59 -0.70
CA ASP A 99 26.40 -7.01 -2.09
C ASP A 99 27.68 -6.36 -2.66
N LYS A 100 27.90 -5.07 -2.39
CA LYS A 100 29.14 -4.36 -2.79
C LYS A 100 30.37 -4.94 -2.11
N LYS A 101 30.28 -5.35 -0.85
CA LYS A 101 31.38 -6.01 -0.14
C LYS A 101 31.67 -7.40 -0.70
N GLU A 102 30.64 -8.17 -1.03
CA GLU A 102 30.79 -9.47 -1.70
C GLU A 102 31.51 -9.31 -3.04
N GLN A 103 31.09 -8.34 -3.88
CA GLN A 103 31.76 -8.05 -5.15
C GLN A 103 33.23 -7.66 -4.96
N ALA A 104 33.53 -6.79 -3.99
CA ALA A 104 34.91 -6.39 -3.71
C ALA A 104 35.78 -7.57 -3.24
N ALA A 105 35.22 -8.46 -2.41
CA ALA A 105 35.92 -9.66 -1.96
C ALA A 105 36.12 -10.66 -3.11
N GLN A 106 35.15 -10.80 -4.00
CA GLN A 106 35.27 -11.62 -5.22
C GLN A 106 36.40 -11.09 -6.14
N THR A 107 36.49 -9.77 -6.33
CA THR A 107 37.58 -9.16 -7.10
C THR A 107 38.94 -9.46 -6.48
N LYS A 108 39.08 -9.30 -5.16
CA LYS A 108 40.33 -9.66 -4.45
C LYS A 108 40.70 -11.13 -4.63
N GLU A 109 39.73 -12.05 -4.58
CA GLU A 109 39.98 -13.48 -4.83
C GLU A 109 40.55 -13.70 -6.24
N GLN A 110 39.98 -13.05 -7.25
CA GLN A 110 40.47 -13.16 -8.64
C GLN A 110 41.87 -12.58 -8.82
N GLU A 111 42.16 -11.44 -8.19
CA GLU A 111 43.49 -10.83 -8.19
C GLU A 111 44.53 -11.75 -7.53
N ALA A 112 44.20 -12.30 -6.36
CA ALA A 112 45.06 -13.24 -5.66
C ALA A 112 45.27 -14.55 -6.45
N GLN A 113 44.24 -15.03 -7.15
CA GLN A 113 44.34 -16.20 -8.01
C GLN A 113 45.30 -15.94 -9.20
N THR A 114 45.20 -14.75 -9.79
CA THR A 114 46.10 -14.33 -10.88
C THR A 114 47.55 -14.19 -10.39
N ALA A 115 47.74 -13.67 -9.18
CA ALA A 115 49.05 -13.56 -8.54
C ALA A 115 49.67 -14.94 -8.26
N GLU A 116 48.89 -15.89 -7.74
CA GLU A 116 49.33 -17.26 -7.50
C GLU A 116 49.74 -17.96 -8.80
N GLU A 117 48.94 -17.83 -9.87
CA GLU A 117 49.26 -18.40 -11.17
C GLU A 117 50.54 -17.80 -11.77
N THR A 118 50.73 -16.49 -11.59
CA THR A 118 51.93 -15.78 -12.04
C THR A 118 53.17 -16.26 -11.28
N ALA A 119 53.08 -16.41 -9.96
CA ALA A 119 54.17 -16.93 -9.15
C ALA A 119 54.49 -18.39 -9.49
N ALA A 120 53.48 -19.23 -9.74
CA ALA A 120 53.67 -20.61 -10.18
C ALA A 120 54.43 -20.69 -11.52
N LYS A 121 54.07 -19.85 -12.50
CA LYS A 121 54.80 -19.74 -13.79
C LYS A 121 56.26 -19.31 -13.60
N GLN A 122 56.51 -18.42 -12.65
CA GLN A 122 57.87 -17.98 -12.31
C GLN A 122 58.70 -19.13 -11.74
N VAL A 123 58.12 -19.98 -10.88
CA VAL A 123 58.79 -21.20 -10.37
C VAL A 123 59.21 -22.10 -11.52
N THR A 124 58.30 -22.44 -12.43
CA THR A 124 58.61 -23.29 -13.59
C THR A 124 59.72 -22.68 -14.48
N THR A 125 59.71 -21.36 -14.64
CA THR A 125 60.76 -20.65 -15.38
C THR A 125 62.12 -20.79 -14.70
N CYS A 126 62.19 -20.59 -13.39
CA CYS A 126 63.41 -20.74 -12.61
C CYS A 126 63.91 -22.19 -12.57
N GLU A 127 63.02 -23.19 -12.52
CA GLU A 127 63.39 -24.61 -12.64
C GLU A 127 64.07 -24.91 -13.97
N SER A 128 63.53 -24.40 -15.08
CA SER A 128 64.16 -24.56 -16.40
C SER A 128 65.53 -23.89 -16.47
N GLN A 129 65.69 -22.70 -15.86
CA GLN A 129 66.98 -22.00 -15.80
C GLN A 129 68.01 -22.76 -14.97
N LEU A 130 67.61 -23.33 -13.83
CA LEU A 130 68.48 -24.16 -13.00
C LEU A 130 68.95 -25.39 -13.76
N GLN A 131 68.06 -26.10 -14.46
CA GLN A 131 68.43 -27.24 -15.29
C GLN A 131 69.45 -26.87 -16.38
N LYS A 132 69.28 -25.71 -17.03
CA LYS A 132 70.24 -25.21 -18.02
C LYS A 132 71.60 -24.93 -17.40
N ALA A 133 71.64 -24.30 -16.21
CA ALA A 133 72.88 -24.01 -15.51
C ALA A 133 73.59 -25.30 -15.06
N GLN A 134 72.85 -26.30 -14.58
CA GLN A 134 73.38 -27.62 -14.24
C GLN A 134 74.02 -28.32 -15.46
N ALA A 135 73.38 -28.25 -16.62
CA ALA A 135 73.94 -28.79 -17.86
C ALA A 135 75.24 -28.07 -18.29
N GLN A 136 75.33 -26.76 -18.07
CA GLN A 136 76.54 -25.98 -18.32
C GLN A 136 77.68 -26.40 -17.38
N VAL A 137 77.40 -26.64 -16.10
CA VAL A 137 78.39 -27.15 -15.13
C VAL A 137 78.93 -28.50 -15.57
N GLN A 138 78.05 -29.42 -15.97
CA GLN A 138 78.48 -30.74 -16.48
C GLN A 138 79.38 -30.62 -17.72
N THR A 139 79.02 -29.73 -18.65
CA THR A 139 79.81 -29.47 -19.87
C THR A 139 81.17 -28.88 -19.56
N ALA A 140 81.23 -27.89 -18.65
CA ALA A 140 82.47 -27.29 -18.22
C ALA A 140 83.36 -28.28 -17.45
N GLN A 141 82.76 -29.15 -16.62
CA GLN A 141 83.49 -30.20 -15.91
C GLN A 141 84.10 -31.21 -16.87
N ALA A 142 83.36 -31.64 -17.90
CA ALA A 142 83.91 -32.50 -18.94
C ALA A 142 85.09 -31.84 -19.69
N SER A 143 85.01 -30.53 -19.92
CA SER A 143 86.09 -29.74 -20.53
C SER A 143 87.34 -29.68 -19.65
N VAL A 144 87.17 -29.53 -18.33
CA VAL A 144 88.28 -29.61 -17.36
C VAL A 144 88.95 -30.98 -17.42
N ASN A 145 88.18 -32.07 -17.35
CA ASN A 145 88.73 -33.43 -17.38
C ASN A 145 89.52 -33.68 -18.66
N SER A 146 88.99 -33.24 -19.82
CA SER A 146 89.69 -33.35 -21.11
C SER A 146 91.00 -32.54 -21.13
N ALA A 147 91.00 -31.33 -20.57
CA ALA A 147 92.19 -30.51 -20.47
C ALA A 147 93.24 -31.09 -19.50
N GLU A 148 92.82 -31.73 -18.40
CA GLU A 148 93.73 -32.44 -17.49
C GLU A 148 94.41 -33.61 -18.20
N SER A 149 93.66 -34.45 -18.92
CA SER A 149 94.25 -35.52 -19.73
C SER A 149 95.22 -34.99 -20.80
N ALA A 150 94.93 -33.84 -21.42
CA ALA A 150 95.84 -33.21 -22.38
C ALA A 150 97.14 -32.74 -21.74
N VAL A 151 97.10 -32.23 -20.50
CA VAL A 151 98.30 -31.87 -19.73
C VAL A 151 99.14 -33.10 -19.42
N GLU A 152 98.52 -34.20 -18.99
CA GLU A 152 99.23 -35.46 -18.72
C GLU A 152 99.93 -36.00 -19.96
N GLN A 153 99.23 -36.02 -21.10
CA GLN A 153 99.80 -36.47 -22.39
C GLN A 153 100.97 -35.58 -22.83
N ALA A 154 100.81 -34.25 -22.75
CA ALA A 154 101.88 -33.32 -23.09
C ALA A 154 103.09 -33.46 -22.16
N GLN A 155 102.86 -33.73 -20.86
CA GLN A 155 103.92 -33.98 -19.89
C GLN A 155 104.67 -35.29 -20.18
N ALA A 156 103.95 -36.35 -20.57
CA ALA A 156 104.55 -37.61 -20.99
C ALA A 156 105.43 -37.41 -22.25
N ALA A 157 104.97 -36.62 -23.21
CA ALA A 157 105.74 -36.28 -24.42
C ALA A 157 107.03 -35.50 -24.12
N VAL A 158 107.02 -34.61 -23.12
CA VAL A 158 108.25 -33.93 -22.65
C VAL A 158 109.26 -34.93 -22.10
N ASN A 159 108.78 -35.92 -21.35
CA ASN A 159 109.63 -36.91 -20.69
C ASN A 159 110.24 -37.93 -21.68
N SER A 160 109.57 -38.19 -22.81
CA SER A 160 110.02 -39.18 -23.80
C SER A 160 110.80 -38.56 -24.99
N ALA A 161 110.90 -37.24 -25.08
CA ALA A 161 111.56 -36.57 -26.20
C ALA A 161 113.09 -36.81 -26.21
N ALA A 162 113.58 -37.43 -27.29
CA ALA A 162 114.98 -37.83 -27.44
C ALA A 162 115.92 -36.74 -28.00
N THR A 163 115.39 -35.69 -28.62
CA THR A 163 116.19 -34.61 -29.23
C THR A 163 115.87 -33.25 -28.60
N PRO A 164 116.81 -32.29 -28.62
CA PRO A 164 116.55 -30.94 -28.11
C PRO A 164 115.34 -30.26 -28.79
N ALA A 165 115.21 -30.44 -30.12
CA ALA A 165 114.09 -29.87 -30.88
C ALA A 165 112.74 -30.49 -30.48
N ALA A 166 112.67 -31.82 -30.35
CA ALA A 166 111.45 -32.50 -29.89
C ALA A 166 111.07 -32.10 -28.47
N LYS A 167 112.07 -31.93 -27.59
CA LYS A 167 111.85 -31.50 -26.20
C LYS A 167 111.32 -30.07 -26.12
N ALA A 168 111.84 -29.16 -26.95
CA ALA A 168 111.32 -27.79 -27.04
C ALA A 168 109.86 -27.75 -27.51
N ALA A 169 109.52 -28.52 -28.56
CA ALA A 169 108.14 -28.61 -29.06
C ALA A 169 107.18 -29.21 -28.01
N ALA A 170 107.57 -30.29 -27.34
CA ALA A 170 106.75 -30.88 -26.27
C ALA A 170 106.55 -29.93 -25.09
N THR A 171 107.58 -29.14 -24.74
CA THR A 171 107.48 -28.13 -23.67
C THR A 171 106.49 -27.02 -24.03
N ALA A 172 106.49 -26.56 -25.29
CA ALA A 172 105.51 -25.60 -25.77
C ALA A 172 104.08 -26.18 -25.75
N ALA A 173 103.90 -27.44 -26.14
CA ALA A 173 102.62 -28.13 -26.07
C ALA A 173 102.10 -28.27 -24.63
N LEU A 174 102.99 -28.57 -23.67
CA LEU A 174 102.66 -28.62 -22.26
C LEU A 174 102.21 -27.25 -21.72
N ALA A 175 102.90 -26.18 -22.10
CA ALA A 175 102.49 -24.83 -21.73
C ALA A 175 101.10 -24.48 -22.28
N ALA A 176 100.84 -24.83 -23.55
CA ALA A 176 99.53 -24.63 -24.16
C ALA A 176 98.42 -25.47 -23.49
N ALA A 177 98.70 -26.73 -23.13
CA ALA A 177 97.75 -27.58 -22.41
C ALA A 177 97.43 -27.02 -21.02
N LYS A 178 98.44 -26.54 -20.27
CA LYS A 178 98.24 -25.88 -18.97
C LYS A 178 97.38 -24.61 -19.09
N ALA A 179 97.59 -23.81 -20.13
CA ALA A 179 96.78 -22.63 -20.40
C ALA A 179 95.31 -23.02 -20.69
N LYS A 180 95.06 -24.07 -21.49
CA LYS A 180 93.71 -24.59 -21.73
C LYS A 180 93.05 -25.11 -20.45
N LEU A 181 93.80 -25.80 -19.60
CA LEU A 181 93.29 -26.25 -18.30
C LEU A 181 92.88 -25.09 -17.40
N ALA A 182 93.69 -24.03 -17.34
CA ALA A 182 93.35 -22.82 -16.58
C ALA A 182 92.07 -22.18 -17.12
N ALA A 183 91.91 -22.07 -18.44
CA ALA A 183 90.70 -21.56 -19.06
C ALA A 183 89.46 -22.44 -18.77
N ALA A 184 89.59 -23.76 -18.86
CA ALA A 184 88.50 -24.68 -18.55
C ALA A 184 88.07 -24.59 -17.08
N LYS A 185 89.02 -24.45 -16.14
CA LYS A 185 88.73 -24.25 -14.72
C LYS A 185 88.03 -22.92 -14.45
N ALA A 186 88.39 -21.87 -15.17
CA ALA A 186 87.70 -20.58 -15.09
C ALA A 186 86.24 -20.66 -15.59
N GLU A 187 85.99 -21.35 -16.71
CA GLU A 187 84.62 -21.57 -17.22
C GLU A 187 83.80 -22.46 -16.28
N LEU A 188 84.40 -23.48 -15.67
CA LEU A 188 83.71 -24.27 -14.64
C LEU A 188 83.30 -23.42 -13.43
N ALA A 189 84.20 -22.57 -12.93
CA ALA A 189 83.89 -21.67 -11.82
C ALA A 189 82.74 -20.71 -12.17
N LYS A 190 82.71 -20.20 -13.41
CA LYS A 190 81.63 -19.35 -13.93
C LYS A 190 80.30 -20.11 -14.03
N ALA A 191 80.30 -21.33 -14.56
CA ALA A 191 79.10 -22.16 -14.65
C ALA A 191 78.54 -22.49 -13.24
N GLN A 192 79.40 -22.81 -12.28
CA GLN A 192 79.00 -23.05 -10.89
C GLN A 192 78.41 -21.80 -10.23
N ALA A 193 78.94 -20.61 -10.53
CA ALA A 193 78.36 -19.36 -10.04
C ALA A 193 76.96 -19.11 -10.64
N GLN A 194 76.75 -19.42 -11.92
CA GLN A 194 75.44 -19.33 -12.59
C GLN A 194 74.43 -20.32 -12.01
N GLU A 195 74.86 -21.56 -11.71
CA GLU A 195 74.02 -22.56 -11.05
C GLU A 195 73.56 -22.08 -9.66
N ARG A 196 74.47 -21.55 -8.83
CA ARG A 196 74.11 -21.00 -7.51
C ARG A 196 73.12 -19.84 -7.62
N ALA A 197 73.32 -18.96 -8.60
CA ALA A 197 72.40 -17.85 -8.85
C ALA A 197 71.01 -18.34 -9.29
N ALA A 198 70.94 -19.35 -10.18
CA ALA A 198 69.69 -19.95 -10.60
C ALA A 198 68.97 -20.68 -9.45
N GLN A 199 69.72 -21.36 -8.58
CA GLN A 199 69.16 -21.99 -7.38
C GLN A 199 68.54 -20.94 -6.43
N THR A 200 69.27 -19.85 -6.18
CA THR A 200 68.77 -18.75 -5.33
C THR A 200 67.50 -18.13 -5.94
N ALA A 201 67.45 -17.95 -7.26
CA ALA A 201 66.27 -17.45 -7.94
C ALA A 201 65.07 -18.40 -7.81
N LEU A 202 65.30 -19.71 -7.90
CA LEU A 202 64.26 -20.73 -7.71
C LEU A 202 63.72 -20.72 -6.27
N ASP A 203 64.60 -20.64 -5.27
CA ASP A 203 64.18 -20.61 -3.86
C ASP A 203 63.32 -19.38 -3.57
N ASN A 204 63.71 -18.21 -4.10
CA ASN A 204 62.92 -16.98 -4.01
C ASN A 204 61.56 -17.10 -4.71
N ALA A 205 61.52 -17.69 -5.92
CA ALA A 205 60.27 -17.88 -6.65
C ALA A 205 59.31 -18.82 -5.89
N LYS A 206 59.82 -19.88 -5.26
CA LYS A 206 59.02 -20.79 -4.42
C LYS A 206 58.46 -20.08 -3.19
N GLN A 207 59.27 -19.23 -2.54
CA GLN A 207 58.79 -18.44 -1.41
C GLN A 207 57.65 -17.49 -1.81
N GLN A 208 57.79 -16.81 -2.95
CA GLN A 208 56.74 -15.93 -3.48
C GLN A 208 55.47 -16.71 -3.84
N HIS A 209 55.60 -17.91 -4.39
CA HIS A 209 54.46 -18.77 -4.71
C HIS A 209 53.69 -19.18 -3.45
N GLU A 210 54.37 -19.59 -2.37
CA GLU A 210 53.71 -19.91 -1.10
C GLU A 210 53.05 -18.69 -0.44
N GLN A 211 53.64 -17.50 -0.57
CA GLN A 211 53.01 -16.24 -0.14
C GLN A 211 51.73 -15.98 -0.92
N ALA A 212 51.77 -16.02 -2.26
CA ALA A 212 50.60 -15.80 -3.11
C ALA A 212 49.48 -16.83 -2.86
N LYS A 213 49.85 -18.08 -2.57
CA LYS A 213 48.90 -19.15 -2.20
C LYS A 213 48.21 -18.87 -0.85
N THR A 214 48.96 -18.33 0.12
CA THR A 214 48.41 -17.93 1.42
C THR A 214 47.43 -16.75 1.27
N GLU A 215 47.80 -15.76 0.44
CA GLU A 215 46.93 -14.63 0.10
C GLU A 215 45.65 -15.08 -0.61
N LEU A 216 45.75 -16.02 -1.56
CA LEU A 216 44.59 -16.60 -2.24
C LEU A 216 43.64 -17.30 -1.26
N ASN A 217 44.16 -18.08 -0.32
CA ASN A 217 43.32 -18.72 0.69
C ASN A 217 42.62 -17.69 1.58
N THR A 218 43.33 -16.64 1.98
CA THR A 218 42.76 -15.53 2.76
C THR A 218 41.64 -14.83 1.98
N ALA A 219 41.86 -14.54 0.70
CA ALA A 219 40.86 -13.89 -0.15
C ALA A 219 39.61 -14.77 -0.36
N LYS A 220 39.77 -16.10 -0.49
CA LYS A 220 38.66 -17.06 -0.54
C LYS A 220 37.82 -17.06 0.73
N GLU A 221 38.46 -17.00 1.88
CA GLU A 221 37.77 -16.93 3.17
C GLU A 221 37.01 -15.60 3.31
N GLU A 222 37.63 -14.47 2.95
CA GLU A 222 36.98 -13.16 2.90
C GLU A 222 35.75 -13.16 1.98
N HIS A 223 35.87 -13.70 0.77
CA HIS A 223 34.75 -13.79 -0.17
C HIS A 223 33.63 -14.69 0.35
N THR A 224 33.98 -15.85 0.93
CA THR A 224 32.99 -16.74 1.55
C THR A 224 32.21 -16.04 2.66
N GLN A 225 32.89 -15.27 3.50
CA GLN A 225 32.24 -14.54 4.58
C GLN A 225 31.37 -13.41 4.04
N ALA A 226 31.87 -12.62 3.09
CA ALA A 226 31.12 -11.53 2.48
C ALA A 226 29.85 -12.03 1.77
N SER A 227 29.91 -13.20 1.13
CA SER A 227 28.73 -13.84 0.51
C SER A 227 27.68 -14.25 1.55
N LYS A 228 28.09 -14.81 2.69
CA LYS A 228 27.16 -15.13 3.79
C LYS A 228 26.50 -13.89 4.36
N ASP A 229 27.26 -12.81 4.52
CA ASP A 229 26.76 -11.53 5.01
C ASP A 229 25.75 -10.92 4.03
N ALA A 230 26.04 -10.96 2.73
CA ALA A 230 25.13 -10.51 1.67
C ALA A 230 23.81 -11.30 1.66
N GLN A 231 23.88 -12.63 1.74
CA GLN A 231 22.69 -13.48 1.84
C GLN A 231 21.86 -13.18 3.10
N THR A 232 22.51 -12.91 4.22
CA THR A 232 21.83 -12.56 5.48
C THR A 232 21.12 -11.22 5.36
N ALA A 233 21.81 -10.18 4.87
CA ALA A 233 21.23 -8.86 4.68
C ALA A 233 20.06 -8.86 3.67
N LYS A 234 20.14 -9.70 2.63
CA LYS A 234 19.05 -9.88 1.68
C LYS A 234 17.79 -10.47 2.33
N LYS A 235 17.95 -11.49 3.18
CA LYS A 235 16.83 -12.08 3.94
C LYS A 235 16.20 -11.07 4.90
N GLU A 236 17.02 -10.27 5.58
CA GLU A 236 16.52 -9.19 6.45
C GLU A 236 15.69 -8.16 5.67
N TYR A 237 16.15 -7.78 4.47
CA TYR A 237 15.39 -6.89 3.58
C TYR A 237 14.05 -7.50 3.15
N GLU A 238 14.04 -8.76 2.72
CA GLU A 238 12.82 -9.47 2.33
C GLU A 238 11.81 -9.56 3.49
N GLN A 239 12.30 -9.81 4.71
CA GLN A 239 11.48 -9.81 5.92
C GLN A 239 10.91 -8.42 6.21
N ALA A 240 11.74 -7.38 6.25
CA ALA A 240 11.30 -6.02 6.53
C ALA A 240 10.25 -5.54 5.50
N LYS A 241 10.45 -5.88 4.23
CA LYS A 241 9.49 -5.60 3.16
C LYS A 241 8.15 -6.29 3.40
N SER A 242 8.15 -7.57 3.77
CA SER A 242 6.91 -8.29 4.08
C SER A 242 6.17 -7.70 5.29
N GLU A 243 6.89 -7.25 6.31
CA GLU A 243 6.31 -6.57 7.47
C GLU A 243 5.70 -5.21 7.08
N SER A 244 6.38 -4.45 6.22
CA SER A 244 5.85 -3.19 5.68
C SER A 244 4.60 -3.38 4.84
N ASP A 245 4.54 -4.41 4.01
CA ASP A 245 3.36 -4.74 3.19
C ASP A 245 2.14 -5.07 4.10
N LYS A 246 2.35 -5.88 5.14
CA LYS A 246 1.30 -6.21 6.14
C LYS A 246 0.82 -4.97 6.91
N ALA A 247 1.75 -4.09 7.30
CA ALA A 247 1.40 -2.85 7.99
C ALA A 247 0.56 -1.93 7.08
N LYS A 248 0.90 -1.86 5.79
CA LYS A 248 0.14 -1.11 4.79
C LYS A 248 -1.27 -1.64 4.60
N GLU A 249 -1.43 -2.96 4.50
CA GLU A 249 -2.75 -3.61 4.39
C GLU A 249 -3.61 -3.29 5.62
N THR A 250 -3.03 -3.38 6.81
CA THR A 250 -3.70 -3.07 8.09
C THR A 250 -4.13 -1.60 8.15
N PHE A 251 -3.23 -0.67 7.82
CA PHE A 251 -3.52 0.75 7.74
C PHE A 251 -4.68 1.03 6.77
N THR A 252 -4.62 0.46 5.57
CA THR A 252 -5.66 0.64 4.53
C THR A 252 -7.03 0.16 5.02
N SER A 253 -7.08 -1.00 5.68
CA SER A 253 -8.32 -1.57 6.22
C SER A 253 -8.91 -0.72 7.36
N LEU A 254 -8.07 -0.26 8.29
CA LEU A 254 -8.52 0.61 9.38
C LEU A 254 -8.96 1.97 8.88
N ARG A 255 -8.30 2.52 7.84
CA ARG A 255 -8.72 3.77 7.22
C ARG A 255 -10.10 3.68 6.58
N GLN A 256 -10.36 2.59 5.84
CA GLN A 256 -11.70 2.33 5.30
C GLN A 256 -12.76 2.22 6.40
N THR A 257 -12.41 1.62 7.54
CA THR A 257 -13.31 1.52 8.69
C THR A 257 -13.60 2.90 9.30
N ALA A 258 -12.57 3.75 9.46
CA ALA A 258 -12.73 5.12 9.94
C ALA A 258 -13.61 5.95 9.00
N ASP A 259 -13.40 5.85 7.68
CA ASP A 259 -14.22 6.54 6.68
C ASP A 259 -15.68 6.10 6.72
N ALA A 260 -15.94 4.79 6.91
CA ALA A 260 -17.30 4.27 7.10
C ALA A 260 -17.94 4.83 8.37
N LYS A 261 -17.21 4.87 9.50
CA LYS A 261 -17.73 5.43 10.76
C LYS A 261 -17.95 6.94 10.70
N LYS A 262 -17.15 7.64 9.91
CA LYS A 262 -17.39 9.05 9.61
C LYS A 262 -18.70 9.26 8.86
N ALA A 263 -19.01 8.41 7.89
CA ALA A 263 -20.29 8.44 7.17
C ALA A 263 -21.48 8.11 8.08
N ASP A 264 -21.33 7.13 8.98
CA ASP A 264 -22.34 6.81 10.02
C ASP A 264 -22.61 8.04 10.91
N TRP A 265 -21.56 8.71 11.40
CA TRP A 265 -21.68 9.93 12.21
C TRP A 265 -22.35 11.09 11.45
N GLN A 266 -22.00 11.30 10.17
CA GLN A 266 -22.64 12.31 9.34
C GLN A 266 -24.14 12.02 9.15
N THR A 267 -24.50 10.75 8.97
CA THR A 267 -25.91 10.32 8.86
C THR A 267 -26.66 10.60 10.16
N ALA A 268 -26.11 10.20 11.31
CA ALA A 268 -26.71 10.48 12.62
C ALA A 268 -26.85 11.98 12.92
N SER A 269 -25.90 12.80 12.44
CA SER A 269 -25.95 14.26 12.58
C SER A 269 -27.13 14.86 11.79
N GLU A 270 -27.37 14.37 10.56
CA GLU A 270 -28.52 14.78 9.75
C GLU A 270 -29.85 14.30 10.35
N GLU A 271 -29.87 13.10 10.94
CA GLU A 271 -31.05 12.57 11.64
C GLU A 271 -31.43 13.42 12.86
N ILE A 272 -30.46 13.88 13.66
CA ILE A 272 -30.71 14.84 14.74
C ILE A 272 -31.30 16.13 14.21
N ARG A 273 -30.75 16.67 13.11
CA ARG A 273 -31.26 17.90 12.50
C ARG A 273 -32.74 17.74 12.13
N ALA A 274 -33.08 16.62 11.47
CA ALA A 274 -34.46 16.30 11.11
C ALA A 274 -35.37 16.10 12.34
N ALA A 275 -34.87 15.43 13.39
CA ALA A 275 -35.62 15.26 14.64
C ALA A 275 -35.90 16.61 15.32
N LYS A 276 -34.93 17.54 15.32
CA LYS A 276 -35.09 18.89 15.86
C LYS A 276 -36.12 19.70 15.08
N GLU A 277 -36.10 19.63 13.75
CA GLU A 277 -37.12 20.25 12.89
C GLU A 277 -38.53 19.70 13.19
N THR A 278 -38.64 18.37 13.35
CA THR A 278 -39.92 17.71 13.69
C THR A 278 -40.43 18.12 15.08
N LYS A 279 -39.53 18.26 16.07
CA LYS A 279 -39.85 18.76 17.40
C LYS A 279 -40.40 20.19 17.36
N GLU A 280 -39.77 21.09 16.62
CA GLU A 280 -40.26 22.46 16.51
C GLU A 280 -41.62 22.53 15.79
N ALA A 281 -41.86 21.70 14.76
CA ALA A 281 -43.17 21.59 14.14
C ALA A 281 -44.25 21.05 15.10
N ALA A 282 -43.92 20.03 15.92
CA ALA A 282 -44.85 19.47 16.90
C ALA A 282 -45.21 20.48 18.01
N LYS A 283 -44.24 21.29 18.46
CA LYS A 283 -44.51 22.39 19.40
C LYS A 283 -45.44 23.45 18.81
N GLN A 284 -45.20 23.88 17.57
CA GLN A 284 -46.08 24.84 16.89
C GLN A 284 -47.52 24.32 16.80
N GLN A 285 -47.71 23.03 16.51
CA GLN A 285 -49.04 22.42 16.51
C GLN A 285 -49.68 22.41 17.90
N LEU A 286 -48.89 22.22 18.96
CA LEU A 286 -49.38 22.23 20.34
C LEU A 286 -49.83 23.63 20.74
N ASP A 287 -49.03 24.65 20.43
CA ASP A 287 -49.36 26.06 20.67
C ASP A 287 -50.65 26.44 19.93
N GLU A 288 -50.83 26.00 18.68
CA GLU A 288 -52.02 26.28 17.90
C GLU A 288 -53.26 25.56 18.45
N ALA A 289 -53.13 24.27 18.82
CA ALA A 289 -54.21 23.53 19.48
C ALA A 289 -54.62 24.18 20.82
N GLN A 290 -53.65 24.73 21.55
CA GLN A 290 -53.90 25.44 22.80
C GLN A 290 -54.69 26.74 22.56
N LYS A 291 -54.34 27.52 21.53
CA LYS A 291 -55.13 28.70 21.13
C LYS A 291 -56.56 28.34 20.71
N GLU A 292 -56.75 27.27 19.94
CA GLU A 292 -58.09 26.79 19.56
C GLU A 292 -58.93 26.42 20.78
N LEU A 293 -58.32 25.76 21.78
CA LEU A 293 -58.98 25.42 23.05
C LEU A 293 -59.39 26.68 23.83
N ASP A 294 -58.50 27.68 23.91
CA ASP A 294 -58.78 28.93 24.60
C ASP A 294 -59.91 29.72 23.90
N ALA A 295 -59.92 29.75 22.57
CA ALA A 295 -60.99 30.36 21.77
C ALA A 295 -62.34 29.63 21.94
N ALA A 296 -62.34 28.29 21.95
CA ALA A 296 -63.54 27.50 22.20
C ALA A 296 -64.14 27.75 23.59
N LYS A 297 -63.29 27.95 24.61
CA LYS A 297 -63.70 28.31 25.97
C LYS A 297 -64.30 29.72 26.04
N ALA A 298 -63.74 30.68 25.30
CA ALA A 298 -64.21 32.06 25.21
C ALA A 298 -65.58 32.22 24.51
N GLY A 299 -66.01 31.23 23.72
CA GLY A 299 -67.31 31.25 23.04
C GLY A 299 -67.35 32.11 21.77
N GLU A 300 -66.19 32.42 21.19
CA GLU A 300 -66.08 33.16 19.93
C GLU A 300 -66.49 32.25 18.75
N LYS A 301 -67.37 32.76 17.86
CA LYS A 301 -67.65 32.09 16.58
C LYS A 301 -66.37 32.11 15.74
N GLU A 302 -65.96 30.93 15.27
CA GLU A 302 -64.87 30.63 14.32
C GLU A 302 -64.16 31.84 13.66
N PRO A 303 -62.82 31.89 13.67
CA PRO A 303 -62.09 32.44 12.54
C PRO A 303 -62.10 31.41 11.39
N SER A 304 -63.00 31.61 10.42
CA SER A 304 -63.15 30.86 9.16
C SER A 304 -61.96 30.99 8.18
N LYS A 305 -60.72 31.05 8.70
CA LYS A 305 -59.48 31.07 7.90
C LYS A 305 -58.54 29.88 8.17
N LEU A 306 -58.86 28.99 9.12
CA LEU A 306 -58.03 27.83 9.45
C LEU A 306 -58.21 26.62 8.50
N GLU A 307 -59.21 26.63 7.61
CA GLU A 307 -59.44 25.53 6.65
C GLU A 307 -58.34 25.39 5.59
N LYS A 308 -57.48 26.41 5.41
CA LYS A 308 -56.30 26.28 4.53
C LYS A 308 -55.14 25.51 5.16
N ILE A 309 -55.15 25.23 6.46
CA ILE A 309 -53.98 24.69 7.19
C ILE A 309 -54.14 23.20 7.55
N SER A 310 -55.34 22.60 7.44
CA SER A 310 -55.51 21.14 7.64
C SER A 310 -54.73 20.31 6.61
N LYS A 311 -54.50 20.84 5.40
CA LYS A 311 -53.60 20.25 4.41
C LYS A 311 -52.13 20.25 4.87
N THR A 312 -51.72 21.26 5.63
CA THR A 312 -50.36 21.36 6.21
C THR A 312 -50.19 20.42 7.41
N ALA A 313 -51.25 20.22 8.21
CA ALA A 313 -51.23 19.28 9.34
C ALA A 313 -51.22 17.79 8.92
N GLY A 314 -51.91 17.44 7.83
CA GLY A 314 -51.87 16.08 7.24
C GLY A 314 -50.50 15.71 6.67
N LEU A 315 -49.76 16.69 6.12
CA LEU A 315 -48.40 16.50 5.62
C LEU A 315 -47.39 16.27 6.77
N ALA A 316 -47.58 16.93 7.91
CA ALA A 316 -46.76 16.70 9.10
C ALA A 316 -47.00 15.30 9.73
N GLN A 317 -48.24 14.81 9.76
CA GLN A 317 -48.55 13.46 10.25
C GLN A 317 -47.98 12.34 9.35
N GLN A 318 -47.94 12.54 8.03
CA GLN A 318 -47.28 11.59 7.12
C GLN A 318 -45.74 11.64 7.24
N GLY A 319 -45.16 12.81 7.50
CA GLY A 319 -43.74 12.94 7.85
C GLY A 319 -43.36 12.22 9.14
N ILE A 320 -44.18 12.35 10.19
CA ILE A 320 -44.00 11.64 11.47
C ILE A 320 -44.11 10.11 11.28
N GLY A 321 -45.03 9.64 10.44
CA GLY A 321 -45.19 8.20 10.13
C GLY A 321 -44.00 7.60 9.37
N ALA A 322 -43.41 8.34 8.41
CA ALA A 322 -42.23 7.90 7.67
C ALA A 322 -40.97 7.86 8.55
N ILE A 323 -40.82 8.80 9.50
CA ILE A 323 -39.69 8.85 10.44
C ILE A 323 -39.83 7.79 11.54
N SER A 324 -41.04 7.51 12.02
CA SER A 324 -41.30 6.43 12.99
C SER A 324 -41.01 5.03 12.43
N GLY A 325 -41.20 4.82 11.13
CA GLY A 325 -40.85 3.56 10.46
C GLY A 325 -39.34 3.32 10.39
N LEU A 326 -38.54 4.38 10.29
CA LEU A 326 -37.07 4.32 10.25
C LEU A 326 -36.48 4.03 11.64
N ALA A 327 -37.04 4.63 12.70
CA ALA A 327 -36.62 4.36 14.08
C ALA A 327 -36.87 2.91 14.52
N GLN A 328 -37.97 2.29 14.05
CA GLN A 328 -38.27 0.88 14.32
C GLN A 328 -37.35 -0.09 13.56
N THR A 329 -36.87 0.28 12.37
CA THR A 329 -35.94 -0.56 11.60
C THR A 329 -34.56 -0.63 12.24
N PHE A 330 -34.10 0.42 12.93
CA PHE A 330 -32.87 0.39 13.72
C PHE A 330 -33.06 -0.19 15.14
N GLY A 331 -34.22 -0.02 15.75
CA GLY A 331 -34.55 -0.67 17.04
C GLY A 331 -34.51 -2.21 16.98
N ASN A 332 -34.91 -2.80 15.86
CA ASN A 332 -34.91 -4.26 15.66
C ASN A 332 -33.53 -4.86 15.33
N LEU A 333 -32.49 -4.05 15.09
CA LEU A 333 -31.09 -4.53 14.99
C LEU A 333 -30.46 -4.80 16.37
N LYS A 334 -31.15 -4.46 17.46
CA LYS A 334 -30.71 -4.69 18.86
C LYS A 334 -31.04 -6.09 19.39
N GLY A 335 -31.54 -7.00 18.54
CA GLY A 335 -32.00 -8.33 18.93
C GLY A 335 -31.36 -9.47 18.13
N SER A 336 -30.03 -9.51 18.01
CA SER A 336 -29.32 -10.72 17.56
C SER A 336 -27.89 -10.72 18.11
N SER A 337 -27.77 -11.06 19.39
CA SER A 337 -26.54 -11.53 19.99
C SER A 337 -26.57 -13.05 19.93
N ASP A 338 -25.95 -13.64 18.89
CA ASP A 338 -25.21 -14.91 18.92
C ASP A 338 -24.99 -15.42 17.49
N ALA A 339 -23.77 -15.30 16.97
CA ALA A 339 -23.07 -16.34 16.21
C ALA A 339 -21.72 -15.82 15.69
N SER A 340 -20.67 -16.49 16.15
CA SER A 340 -19.30 -16.42 15.69
C SER A 340 -19.15 -16.87 14.22
N SER A 341 -18.05 -16.42 13.60
CA SER A 341 -17.36 -16.95 12.41
C SER A 341 -17.60 -16.25 11.05
N SER A 342 -16.45 -15.80 10.51
CA SER A 342 -16.05 -15.74 9.09
C SER A 342 -17.05 -15.34 8.02
N GLY A 343 -16.69 -14.28 7.27
CA GLY A 343 -17.12 -14.11 5.89
C GLY A 343 -17.78 -12.77 5.63
N SER A 344 -17.08 -11.91 4.89
CA SER A 344 -17.60 -10.69 4.30
C SER A 344 -18.93 -10.93 3.59
N THR A 345 -20.01 -10.36 4.10
CA THR A 345 -21.21 -10.09 3.31
C THR A 345 -21.38 -8.58 3.22
N PRO A 346 -21.50 -8.00 2.01
CA PRO A 346 -21.81 -6.59 1.88
C PRO A 346 -23.21 -6.33 2.43
N MET A 347 -23.43 -5.15 3.02
CA MET A 347 -24.79 -4.68 3.33
C MET A 347 -25.70 -4.92 2.12
N PRO A 348 -26.89 -5.53 2.28
CA PRO A 348 -27.72 -5.89 1.16
C PRO A 348 -28.16 -4.62 0.43
N ALA A 349 -27.96 -4.58 -0.88
CA ALA A 349 -28.36 -3.48 -1.77
C ALA A 349 -29.84 -3.08 -1.63
N ALA A 350 -30.66 -3.91 -0.99
CA ALA A 350 -32.04 -3.61 -0.61
C ALA A 350 -32.15 -2.52 0.48
N LEU A 351 -31.20 -2.41 1.41
CA LEU A 351 -31.18 -1.39 2.48
C LEU A 351 -30.77 -0.01 1.92
N SER A 352 -29.76 0.04 1.04
CA SER A 352 -29.39 1.30 0.37
C SER A 352 -30.44 1.75 -0.63
N ALA A 353 -31.11 0.83 -1.34
CA ALA A 353 -32.21 1.14 -2.24
C ALA A 353 -33.46 1.63 -1.48
N SER A 354 -33.80 1.05 -0.31
CA SER A 354 -34.95 1.50 0.47
C SER A 354 -34.71 2.84 1.16
N LEU A 355 -33.48 3.11 1.63
CA LEU A 355 -33.10 4.43 2.16
C LEU A 355 -33.05 5.50 1.06
N ASN A 356 -32.50 5.22 -0.12
CA ASN A 356 -32.51 6.18 -1.24
C ASN A 356 -33.92 6.44 -1.77
N ALA A 357 -34.78 5.42 -1.83
CA ALA A 357 -36.18 5.60 -2.23
C ALA A 357 -36.96 6.43 -1.19
N THR A 358 -36.70 6.21 0.10
CA THR A 358 -37.30 6.99 1.19
C THR A 358 -36.79 8.45 1.19
N LEU A 359 -35.48 8.68 1.06
CA LEU A 359 -34.91 10.03 0.93
C LEU A 359 -35.36 10.76 -0.35
N ALA A 360 -35.50 10.05 -1.48
CA ALA A 360 -36.02 10.63 -2.72
C ALA A 360 -37.49 11.00 -2.61
N SER A 361 -38.29 10.18 -1.91
CA SER A 361 -39.69 10.47 -1.58
C SER A 361 -39.78 11.73 -0.70
N THR A 362 -38.97 11.81 0.37
CA THR A 362 -38.96 12.96 1.28
C THR A 362 -38.47 14.24 0.60
N ARG A 363 -37.43 14.18 -0.25
CA ARG A 363 -36.98 15.33 -1.07
C ARG A 363 -38.03 15.81 -2.07
N ASN A 364 -38.72 14.91 -2.76
CA ASN A 364 -39.78 15.28 -3.70
C ASN A 364 -41.01 15.87 -3.00
N TYR A 365 -41.28 15.49 -1.75
CA TYR A 365 -42.34 16.08 -0.93
C TYR A 365 -41.99 17.49 -0.44
N ILE A 366 -40.75 17.72 0.02
CA ILE A 366 -40.28 19.05 0.44
C ILE A 366 -40.30 20.03 -0.74
N ASN A 367 -39.82 19.61 -1.92
CA ASN A 367 -39.80 20.47 -3.12
C ASN A 367 -41.20 20.76 -3.71
N GLN A 368 -42.21 19.92 -3.42
CA GLN A 368 -43.60 20.19 -3.82
C GLN A 368 -44.32 21.13 -2.85
N GLY A 369 -43.92 21.15 -1.57
CA GLY A 369 -44.39 22.12 -0.57
C GLY A 369 -43.90 23.54 -0.86
N ASP A 370 -42.65 23.69 -1.30
CA ASP A 370 -42.07 25.01 -1.62
C ASP A 370 -42.74 25.69 -2.82
N LYS A 371 -43.06 24.97 -3.90
CA LYS A 371 -43.68 25.59 -5.10
C LYS A 371 -45.06 26.21 -4.87
N ALA A 372 -45.85 25.70 -3.92
CA ALA A 372 -47.18 26.23 -3.62
C ALA A 372 -47.16 27.42 -2.63
N GLY A 373 -46.07 27.58 -1.87
CA GLY A 373 -45.92 28.63 -0.86
C GLY A 373 -45.43 29.97 -1.42
N TRP A 374 -44.63 29.96 -2.49
CA TRP A 374 -44.02 31.18 -3.02
C TRP A 374 -44.93 31.99 -3.96
N ASP A 375 -45.85 31.36 -4.70
CA ASP A 375 -46.73 32.07 -5.66
C ASP A 375 -47.84 32.91 -4.99
N ASN A 376 -48.20 32.59 -3.73
CA ASN A 376 -49.21 33.35 -2.97
C ASN A 376 -48.65 34.49 -2.11
N LEU A 377 -47.32 34.66 -2.05
CA LEU A 377 -46.67 35.70 -1.24
C LEU A 377 -46.15 36.90 -2.06
N PHE A 378 -46.24 36.86 -3.39
CA PHE A 378 -45.67 37.87 -4.31
C PHE A 378 -46.70 38.78 -5.03
N MET A 379 -47.92 38.95 -4.50
CA MET A 379 -48.92 39.88 -5.05
C MET A 379 -49.26 41.09 -4.15
N ALA A 380 -48.48 41.35 -3.09
CA ALA A 380 -48.60 42.59 -2.31
C ALA A 380 -47.22 43.20 -2.01
N GLY A 381 -46.90 44.34 -2.64
CA GLY A 381 -45.98 45.34 -2.06
C GLY A 381 -44.51 45.33 -2.47
N ASN A 382 -44.26 45.67 -3.74
CA ASN A 382 -43.12 46.33 -4.40
C ASN A 382 -41.71 46.53 -3.76
N THR A 383 -40.72 46.37 -4.66
CA THR A 383 -39.39 47.03 -4.79
C THR A 383 -38.26 46.76 -3.80
N THR A 384 -37.33 45.86 -4.15
CA THR A 384 -35.94 46.20 -4.57
C THR A 384 -35.09 44.96 -4.91
N LYS A 385 -34.44 44.99 -6.09
CA LYS A 385 -33.28 44.23 -6.62
C LYS A 385 -33.06 42.75 -6.25
N SER A 386 -33.20 41.89 -7.27
CA SER A 386 -32.64 40.53 -7.38
C SER A 386 -31.11 40.49 -7.25
N PRO A 387 -30.57 39.32 -6.83
CA PRO A 387 -29.58 38.62 -7.66
C PRO A 387 -30.02 37.20 -8.01
N GLN A 388 -29.51 36.74 -9.16
CA GLN A 388 -29.85 35.52 -9.89
C GLN A 388 -29.72 34.23 -9.05
N VAL A 389 -30.76 33.40 -9.11
CA VAL A 389 -30.69 31.98 -8.79
C VAL A 389 -29.94 31.28 -9.93
N ALA A 390 -28.70 30.86 -9.66
CA ALA A 390 -27.95 29.98 -10.54
C ALA A 390 -28.58 28.57 -10.47
N ASN A 391 -29.15 28.13 -11.59
CA ASN A 391 -29.74 26.80 -11.77
C ASN A 391 -28.69 25.70 -11.50
N ASN A 392 -29.00 24.79 -10.57
CA ASN A 392 -28.22 23.61 -10.21
C ASN A 392 -28.34 22.47 -11.26
N THR A 393 -28.44 22.82 -12.55
CA THR A 393 -28.44 21.86 -13.67
C THR A 393 -27.03 21.67 -14.23
N THR A 394 -26.09 22.57 -13.92
CA THR A 394 -24.71 22.52 -14.44
C THR A 394 -23.82 21.54 -13.67
N ALA A 395 -24.12 21.20 -12.41
CA ALA A 395 -23.29 20.31 -11.60
C ALA A 395 -23.42 18.83 -12.00
N THR A 396 -24.58 18.39 -12.48
CA THR A 396 -24.83 17.00 -12.87
C THR A 396 -24.20 16.65 -14.22
N ASN A 397 -24.05 17.63 -15.13
CA ASN A 397 -23.41 17.41 -16.42
C ASN A 397 -21.87 17.27 -16.31
N ASN A 398 -21.23 17.93 -15.34
CA ASN A 398 -19.78 17.85 -15.15
C ASN A 398 -19.31 16.49 -14.58
N ILE A 399 -20.15 15.79 -13.82
CA ILE A 399 -19.84 14.44 -13.32
C ILE A 399 -19.96 13.40 -14.46
N GLN A 400 -20.92 13.58 -15.37
CA GLN A 400 -21.06 12.72 -16.54
C GLN A 400 -19.91 12.88 -17.55
N THR A 401 -19.39 14.10 -17.73
CA THR A 401 -18.23 14.36 -18.62
C THR A 401 -16.91 13.82 -18.05
N ALA A 402 -16.71 13.85 -16.71
CA ALA A 402 -15.53 13.27 -16.06
C ALA A 402 -15.53 11.72 -16.04
N ALA A 403 -16.71 11.11 -15.99
CA ALA A 403 -16.86 9.65 -16.12
C ALA A 403 -16.56 9.18 -17.55
N ASN A 404 -16.98 9.94 -18.58
CA ASN A 404 -16.70 9.60 -19.98
C ASN A 404 -15.25 9.88 -20.41
N SER A 405 -14.53 10.83 -19.81
CA SER A 405 -13.10 11.04 -20.09
C SER A 405 -12.22 9.93 -19.51
N THR A 406 -12.62 9.33 -18.38
CA THR A 406 -11.90 8.24 -17.73
C THR A 406 -12.14 6.89 -18.40
N ALA A 407 -13.30 6.71 -19.05
CA ALA A 407 -13.58 5.53 -19.89
C ALA A 407 -12.86 5.59 -21.26
N ASN A 408 -12.55 6.78 -21.78
CA ASN A 408 -11.86 6.92 -23.08
C ASN A 408 -10.32 6.79 -22.95
N SER A 409 -9.73 7.12 -21.79
CA SER A 409 -8.29 6.94 -21.54
C SER A 409 -7.89 5.48 -21.29
N SER A 410 -8.80 4.65 -20.78
CA SER A 410 -8.59 3.21 -20.60
C SER A 410 -8.68 2.44 -21.93
N ALA A 411 -9.47 2.94 -22.90
CA ALA A 411 -9.53 2.40 -24.25
C ALA A 411 -8.29 2.76 -25.11
N GLN A 412 -7.71 3.95 -24.96
CA GLN A 412 -6.46 4.32 -25.64
C GLN A 412 -5.23 3.59 -25.09
N SER A 413 -5.20 3.29 -23.79
CA SER A 413 -4.07 2.57 -23.16
C SER A 413 -4.00 1.10 -23.58
N ASN A 414 -5.13 0.47 -23.91
CA ASN A 414 -5.18 -0.91 -24.40
C ASN A 414 -4.75 -1.08 -25.87
N ASN A 415 -4.76 -0.02 -26.67
CA ASN A 415 -4.20 -0.07 -28.04
C ASN A 415 -2.68 0.13 -28.07
N ILE A 416 -2.09 0.78 -27.06
CA ILE A 416 -0.63 0.98 -26.99
C ILE A 416 0.10 -0.32 -26.57
N PHE A 417 -0.57 -1.22 -25.85
CA PHE A 417 0.01 -2.52 -25.47
C PHE A 417 -0.04 -3.59 -26.58
N LYS A 418 -0.85 -3.41 -27.64
CA LYS A 418 -0.91 -4.35 -28.77
C LYS A 418 0.01 -3.99 -29.94
N LEU A 419 0.65 -2.83 -29.93
CA LEU A 419 1.58 -2.42 -31.00
C LEU A 419 3.06 -2.71 -30.69
N LYS A 420 3.36 -3.43 -29.60
CA LYS A 420 4.73 -3.77 -29.17
C LYS A 420 5.06 -5.27 -29.21
N LEU A 421 4.23 -6.05 -29.88
CA LEU A 421 4.34 -7.52 -29.99
C LEU A 421 3.96 -8.03 -31.40
N ALA A 422 4.27 -7.24 -32.43
CA ALA A 422 4.31 -7.66 -33.83
C ALA A 422 5.62 -7.21 -34.45
#